data_AF-A0A412MV39-F1
#
_entry.id   AF-A0A412MV39-F1
#
_cell.length_a   1.000
_cell.length_b   1.000
_cell.length_c   1.000
_cell.angle_alpha   90.00
_cell.angle_beta   90.00
_cell.angle_gamma   90.00
#
_symmetry.space_group_name_H-M   'P 1'
#
loop_
_entity.id
_entity.type
_entity.pdbx_description
1 polymer ?
#
loop_
_entity_poly.entity_id
_entity_poly.type
_entity_poly.pdbx_seq_one_letter_code
_entity_poly.pdbx_strand_id
1 'polypeptide(L)'
;MSRPKPSGRSYGRLTRHERNTVERMLDLNRSAREIAAELGRSPSTVTREVAAHRYVTAPRSRYGEPAPADLSGACPRLSAWPRCCNGCSHRRGYGCSRRPRVFYSARRAQEAADAELSASRSGIDETVEGAAAKLAAIRDGLAR
;
A
#
# COMPACT_ATOMS: atom_id res chain seq x y z
N MET A 1 -26.11 -5.52 -15.33
CA MET A 1 -25.57 -4.54 -16.30
C MET A 1 -24.10 -4.33 -15.98
N SER A 2 -23.18 -4.80 -16.82
CA SER A 2 -21.74 -4.62 -16.61
C SER A 2 -21.35 -3.18 -16.93
N ARG A 3 -20.77 -2.48 -15.97
CA ARG A 3 -20.31 -1.10 -16.09
C ARG A 3 -19.21 -1.03 -17.17
N PRO A 4 -19.26 -0.09 -18.13
CA PRO A 4 -18.26 0.00 -19.19
C PRO A 4 -16.87 0.20 -18.60
N LYS A 5 -15.87 -0.52 -19.12
CA LYS A 5 -14.47 -0.41 -18.69
C LYS A 5 -13.98 1.01 -18.99
N PRO A 6 -13.38 1.73 -18.02
CA PRO A 6 -12.88 3.07 -18.26
C PRO A 6 -11.81 3.05 -19.35
N SER A 7 -11.99 3.92 -20.34
CA SER A 7 -11.05 4.13 -21.44
C SER A 7 -9.91 5.04 -20.98
N GLY A 8 -8.69 4.49 -20.97
CA GLY A 8 -7.45 5.22 -20.69
C GLY A 8 -6.66 4.65 -19.51
N ARG A 9 -5.35 4.47 -19.70
CA ARG A 9 -4.44 4.16 -18.59
C ARG A 9 -4.40 5.37 -17.65
N SER A 10 -5.00 5.25 -16.47
CA SER A 10 -4.81 6.26 -15.43
C SER A 10 -3.39 6.16 -14.87
N TYR A 11 -2.64 7.26 -14.92
CA TYR A 11 -1.31 7.41 -14.33
C TYR A 11 -1.35 7.88 -12.87
N GLY A 12 -2.55 8.10 -12.31
CA GLY A 12 -2.72 8.51 -10.92
C GLY A 12 -2.39 7.39 -9.93
N ARG A 13 -2.01 7.78 -8.70
CA ARG A 13 -1.89 6.84 -7.57
C ARG A 13 -3.16 6.00 -7.43
N LEU A 14 -3.02 4.78 -6.91
CA LEU A 14 -4.19 3.97 -6.58
C LEU A 14 -5.03 4.69 -5.53
N THR A 15 -6.34 4.71 -5.76
CA THR A 15 -7.33 5.21 -4.82
C THR A 15 -7.55 4.20 -3.69
N ARG A 16 -8.14 4.66 -2.58
CA ARG A 16 -8.56 3.79 -1.48
C ARG A 16 -9.46 2.65 -1.95
N HIS A 17 -10.38 2.93 -2.87
CA HIS A 17 -11.28 1.91 -3.44
C HIS A 17 -10.51 0.86 -4.23
N GLU A 18 -9.56 1.27 -5.07
CA GLU A 18 -8.73 0.33 -5.82
C GLU A 18 -7.90 -0.56 -4.89
N ARG A 19 -7.31 -0.02 -3.81
CA ARG A 19 -6.59 -0.79 -2.79
C ARG A 19 -7.48 -1.82 -2.10
N ASN A 20 -8.69 -1.43 -1.70
CA ASN A 20 -9.66 -2.36 -1.11
C ASN A 20 -10.03 -3.49 -2.09
N THR A 21 -10.17 -3.17 -3.39
CA THR A 21 -10.40 -4.18 -4.43
C THR A 21 -9.21 -5.12 -4.61
N VAL A 22 -7.97 -4.63 -4.54
CA VAL A 22 -6.76 -5.48 -4.51
C VAL A 22 -6.83 -6.46 -3.34
N GLU A 23 -7.07 -5.99 -2.11
CA GLU A 23 -7.13 -6.85 -0.92
C GLU A 23 -8.20 -7.94 -1.04
N ARG A 24 -9.42 -7.56 -1.44
CA ARG A 24 -10.53 -8.50 -1.66
C ARG A 24 -10.17 -9.56 -2.71
N MET A 25 -9.59 -9.16 -3.84
CA MET A 25 -9.25 -10.09 -4.91
C MET A 25 -8.06 -11.00 -4.54
N LEU A 26 -7.12 -10.50 -3.74
CA LEU A 26 -6.04 -11.32 -3.17
C LEU A 26 -6.57 -12.37 -2.19
N ASP A 27 -7.56 -12.01 -1.37
CA ASP A 27 -8.26 -12.92 -0.46
C ASP A 27 -9.02 -14.04 -1.19
N LEU A 28 -9.39 -13.79 -2.45
CA LEU A 28 -9.99 -14.73 -3.40
C LEU A 28 -8.96 -15.45 -4.29
N ASN A 29 -7.65 -15.27 -4.02
CA ASN A 29 -6.55 -15.89 -4.76
C ASN A 29 -6.51 -15.58 -6.27
N ARG A 30 -6.94 -14.38 -6.66
CA ARG A 30 -6.92 -13.93 -8.07
C ARG A 30 -5.50 -13.63 -8.58
N SER A 31 -5.30 -13.76 -9.88
CA SER A 31 -4.05 -13.41 -10.55
C SER A 31 -3.87 -11.89 -10.66
N ALA A 32 -2.62 -11.41 -10.76
CA ALA A 32 -2.34 -9.99 -10.97
C ALA A 32 -3.03 -9.42 -12.22
N ARG A 33 -3.21 -10.24 -13.27
CA ARG A 33 -3.89 -9.83 -14.51
C ARG A 33 -5.39 -9.64 -14.31
N GLU A 34 -6.06 -10.54 -13.59
CA GLU A 34 -7.48 -10.38 -13.25
C GLU A 34 -7.72 -9.12 -12.41
N ILE A 35 -6.88 -8.89 -11.40
CA ILE A 35 -6.96 -7.68 -10.56
C ILE A 35 -6.75 -6.44 -11.42
N ALA A 36 -5.72 -6.42 -12.25
CA ALA A 36 -5.43 -5.27 -13.11
C ALA A 36 -6.57 -4.99 -14.10
N ALA A 37 -7.17 -6.03 -14.68
CA ALA A 37 -8.32 -5.90 -15.58
C ALA A 37 -9.56 -5.34 -14.88
N GLU A 38 -9.80 -5.72 -13.62
CA GLU A 38 -10.88 -5.18 -12.77
C GLU A 38 -10.66 -3.69 -12.47
N LEU A 39 -9.42 -3.31 -12.17
CA LEU A 39 -9.07 -1.92 -11.82
C LEU A 39 -8.92 -0.98 -13.03
N GLY A 40 -8.82 -1.52 -14.25
CA GLY A 40 -8.41 -0.74 -15.42
C GLY A 40 -6.96 -0.24 -15.33
N ARG A 41 -6.08 -0.99 -14.64
CA ARG A 41 -4.66 -0.64 -14.42
C ARG A 41 -3.74 -1.66 -15.10
N SER A 42 -2.43 -1.41 -15.09
CA SER A 42 -1.46 -2.40 -15.55
C SER A 42 -1.22 -3.48 -14.48
N PRO A 43 -0.88 -4.73 -14.87
CA PRO A 43 -0.45 -5.75 -13.93
C PRO A 43 0.76 -5.32 -13.09
N SER A 44 1.67 -4.51 -13.64
CA SER A 44 2.84 -4.00 -12.93
C SER A 44 2.48 -3.02 -11.80
N THR A 45 1.43 -2.22 -11.96
CA THR A 45 0.92 -1.35 -10.88
C THR A 45 0.44 -2.21 -9.71
N VAL A 46 -0.33 -3.27 -9.99
CA VAL A 46 -0.83 -4.18 -8.96
C VAL A 46 0.33 -4.93 -8.29
N THR A 47 1.29 -5.47 -9.04
CA THR A 47 2.40 -6.23 -8.43
C THR A 47 3.30 -5.37 -7.57
N ARG A 48 3.56 -4.12 -7.97
CA ARG A 48 4.33 -3.15 -7.18
C ARG A 48 3.61 -2.75 -5.90
N GLU A 49 2.32 -2.40 -6.00
CA GLU A 49 1.46 -2.08 -4.85
C GLU A 49 1.47 -3.21 -3.83
N VAL A 50 1.22 -4.43 -4.30
CA VAL A 50 1.19 -5.61 -3.41
C VAL A 50 2.56 -5.88 -2.84
N ALA A 51 3.66 -5.71 -3.57
CA ALA A 51 5.00 -5.95 -3.05
C ALA A 51 5.36 -4.97 -1.91
N ALA A 52 5.00 -3.68 -2.07
CA ALA A 52 5.36 -2.60 -1.16
C ALA A 52 4.59 -2.63 0.17
N HIS A 53 3.31 -3.03 0.15
CA HIS A 53 2.42 -2.90 1.31
C HIS A 53 2.04 -4.26 1.92
N ARG A 54 3.04 -5.14 2.09
CA ARG A 54 2.89 -6.40 2.83
C ARG A 54 3.48 -6.28 4.22
N TYR A 55 2.81 -6.88 5.18
CA TYR A 55 3.17 -6.79 6.59
C TYR A 55 3.12 -8.15 7.27
N VAL A 56 4.00 -8.35 8.24
CA VAL A 56 4.03 -9.54 9.07
C VAL A 56 2.83 -9.53 10.03
N THR A 57 2.14 -10.66 10.12
CA THR A 57 1.00 -10.88 11.03
C THR A 57 1.27 -12.01 12.02
N ALA A 58 2.32 -12.80 11.78
CA ALA A 58 2.79 -13.83 12.70
C ALA A 58 4.28 -14.09 12.48
N PRO A 59 5.08 -14.32 13.54
CA PRO A 59 4.70 -14.37 14.95
C PRO A 59 4.23 -13.01 15.50
N ARG A 60 3.55 -13.01 16.67
CA ARG A 60 3.01 -11.76 17.27
C ARG A 60 4.09 -10.73 17.60
N SER A 61 5.29 -11.18 17.95
CA SER A 61 6.44 -10.31 18.24
C SER A 61 6.83 -9.39 17.09
N ARG A 62 6.56 -9.82 15.85
CA ARG A 62 6.87 -9.08 14.63
C ARG A 62 5.61 -8.50 13.98
N TYR A 63 4.49 -8.50 14.70
CA TYR A 63 3.23 -8.07 14.13
C TYR A 63 3.30 -6.62 13.68
N GLY A 64 2.98 -6.41 12.42
CA GLY A 64 2.91 -5.12 11.81
C GLY A 64 4.22 -4.62 11.19
N GLU A 65 5.32 -5.33 11.35
CA GLU A 65 6.56 -5.04 10.61
C GLU A 65 6.32 -5.17 9.09
N PRO A 66 7.01 -4.37 8.25
CA PRO A 66 7.08 -4.62 6.82
C PRO A 66 7.56 -6.05 6.54
N ALA A 67 7.06 -6.64 5.45
CA ALA A 67 7.51 -7.97 5.05
C ALA A 67 9.02 -7.97 4.79
N PRO A 68 9.78 -8.92 5.37
CA PRO A 68 11.20 -9.08 5.07
C PRO A 68 11.46 -9.19 3.56
N ALA A 69 12.57 -8.62 3.12
CA ALA A 69 13.01 -8.74 1.72
C ALA A 69 13.31 -10.21 1.38
N ASP A 70 14.02 -10.90 2.28
CA ASP A 70 14.26 -12.32 2.18
C ASP A 70 13.17 -13.12 2.91
N LEU A 71 12.46 -13.94 2.15
CA LEU A 71 11.46 -14.90 2.61
C LEU A 71 11.84 -16.32 2.19
N SER A 72 13.11 -16.55 1.82
CA SER A 72 13.67 -17.87 1.56
C SER A 72 13.48 -18.76 2.79
N GLY A 73 13.16 -20.04 2.57
CA GLY A 73 12.86 -20.98 3.65
C GLY A 73 11.54 -20.76 4.39
N ALA A 74 10.80 -19.68 4.12
CA ALA A 74 9.46 -19.47 4.66
C ALA A 74 8.39 -20.26 3.87
N CYS A 75 7.17 -19.73 3.76
CA CYS A 75 6.13 -20.39 2.98
C CYS A 75 6.42 -20.31 1.46
N PRO A 76 6.33 -21.42 0.70
CA PRO A 76 6.54 -21.41 -0.76
C PRO A 76 5.64 -20.42 -1.52
N ARG A 77 4.44 -20.13 -0.98
CA ARG A 77 3.55 -19.11 -1.54
C ARG A 77 4.16 -17.69 -1.55
N LEU A 78 5.14 -17.43 -0.70
CA LEU A 78 5.79 -16.12 -0.60
C LEU A 78 6.87 -15.90 -1.68
N SER A 79 7.34 -16.95 -2.37
CA SER A 79 8.35 -16.83 -3.42
C SER A 79 7.78 -16.33 -4.75
N ALA A 80 6.54 -16.66 -5.05
CA ALA A 80 5.85 -16.28 -6.29
C ALA A 80 4.60 -15.42 -6.00
N TRP A 81 4.01 -14.84 -7.05
CA TRP A 81 2.74 -14.10 -6.93
C TRP A 81 1.70 -14.92 -6.15
N PRO A 82 0.96 -14.32 -5.19
CA PRO A 82 0.91 -12.90 -4.81
C PRO A 82 1.92 -12.47 -3.74
N ARG A 83 2.86 -13.34 -3.39
CA ARG A 83 3.86 -13.15 -2.32
C ARG A 83 3.23 -12.78 -0.97
N CYS A 84 1.99 -13.17 -0.72
CA CYS A 84 1.27 -12.92 0.53
C CYS A 84 0.29 -14.06 0.85
N CYS A 85 -0.17 -14.09 2.08
CA CYS A 85 -0.99 -15.15 2.67
C CYS A 85 -2.51 -14.92 2.55
N ASN A 86 -2.95 -13.77 2.01
CA ASN A 86 -4.36 -13.36 1.86
C ASN A 86 -5.27 -14.51 1.39
N GLY A 87 -5.01 -15.05 0.19
CA GLY A 87 -5.74 -16.17 -0.41
C GLY A 87 -5.16 -17.56 -0.12
N CYS A 88 -4.37 -17.75 0.94
CA CYS A 88 -3.83 -19.07 1.28
C CYS A 88 -4.94 -20.00 1.82
N SER A 89 -5.09 -21.20 1.25
CA SER A 89 -6.09 -22.18 1.70
C SER A 89 -5.89 -22.61 3.16
N HIS A 90 -4.64 -22.80 3.59
CA HIS A 90 -4.31 -23.11 4.99
C HIS A 90 -4.70 -22.01 5.99
N ARG A 91 -4.97 -20.78 5.54
CA ARG A 91 -5.51 -19.72 6.41
C ARG A 91 -6.96 -19.99 6.80
N ARG A 92 -7.78 -20.47 5.86
CA ARG A 92 -9.22 -20.71 6.05
C ARG A 92 -9.54 -22.13 6.53
N GLY A 93 -8.61 -23.06 6.38
CA GLY A 93 -8.72 -24.44 6.88
C GLY A 93 -8.08 -24.64 8.26
N TYR A 94 -7.35 -25.74 8.42
CA TYR A 94 -6.74 -26.23 9.68
C TYR A 94 -5.69 -25.31 10.36
N GLY A 95 -5.41 -24.14 9.80
CA GLY A 95 -4.40 -23.21 10.32
C GLY A 95 -3.00 -23.42 9.71
N CYS A 96 -2.37 -22.33 9.28
CA CYS A 96 -1.02 -22.37 8.72
C CYS A 96 0.04 -22.30 9.84
N SER A 97 0.86 -23.33 9.98
CA SER A 97 2.00 -23.40 10.91
C SER A 97 3.22 -22.60 10.44
N ARG A 98 3.35 -22.34 9.14
CA ARG A 98 4.50 -21.64 8.54
C ARG A 98 4.62 -20.20 9.03
N ARG A 99 5.86 -19.74 9.21
CA ARG A 99 6.20 -18.37 9.65
C ARG A 99 7.35 -17.81 8.78
N PRO A 100 7.43 -16.49 8.59
CA PRO A 100 6.43 -15.49 8.97
C PRO A 100 5.16 -15.59 8.10
N ARG A 101 4.01 -15.15 8.63
CA ARG A 101 2.81 -14.94 7.82
C ARG A 101 2.74 -13.50 7.38
N VAL A 102 2.64 -13.27 6.09
CA VAL A 102 2.75 -11.95 5.47
C VAL A 102 1.46 -11.64 4.71
N PHE A 103 0.82 -10.51 4.96
CA PHE A 103 -0.43 -10.11 4.32
C PHE A 103 -0.31 -8.74 3.68
N TYR A 104 -0.91 -8.58 2.50
CA TYR A 104 -1.23 -7.25 1.99
C TYR A 104 -2.33 -6.64 2.86
N SER A 105 -2.23 -5.34 3.15
CA SER A 105 -3.25 -4.59 3.87
C SER A 105 -3.61 -3.30 3.13
N ALA A 106 -4.84 -3.21 2.61
CA ALA A 106 -5.33 -2.02 1.92
C ALA A 106 -5.35 -0.79 2.84
N ARG A 107 -5.74 -0.99 4.10
CA ARG A 107 -5.73 0.06 5.12
C ARG A 107 -4.33 0.66 5.31
N ARG A 108 -3.32 -0.17 5.51
CA ARG A 108 -1.94 0.30 5.74
C ARG A 108 -1.30 0.87 4.49
N ALA A 109 -1.64 0.33 3.32
CA ALA A 109 -1.26 0.92 2.04
C ALA A 109 -1.82 2.33 1.86
N GLN A 110 -3.09 2.55 2.26
CA GLN A 110 -3.70 3.87 2.24
C GLN A 110 -3.03 4.82 3.26
N GLU A 111 -2.81 4.37 4.49
CA GLU A 111 -2.11 5.16 5.52
C GLU A 111 -0.72 5.59 5.05
N ALA A 112 0.04 4.70 4.42
CA ALA A 112 1.35 5.03 3.84
C ALA A 112 1.25 6.09 2.73
N ALA A 113 0.25 5.99 1.86
CA ALA A 113 0.03 6.96 0.79
C ALA A 113 -0.39 8.34 1.31
N ASP A 114 -1.23 8.38 2.35
CA ASP A 114 -1.67 9.62 2.97
C ASP A 114 -0.52 10.30 3.74
N ALA A 115 0.32 9.50 4.42
CA ALA A 115 1.53 10.00 5.06
C ALA A 115 2.53 10.58 4.05
N GLU A 116 2.78 9.90 2.93
CA GLU A 116 3.63 10.41 1.85
C GLU A 116 3.08 11.73 1.30
N LEU A 117 1.77 11.80 1.04
CA LEU A 117 1.13 13.02 0.54
C LEU A 117 1.25 14.19 1.52
N SER A 118 1.04 13.93 2.81
CA SER A 118 1.20 14.93 3.86
C SER A 118 2.65 15.39 3.97
N ALA A 119 3.61 14.46 3.95
CA ALA A 119 5.03 14.78 4.02
C ALA A 119 5.50 15.59 2.81
N SER A 120 5.08 15.24 1.60
CA SER A 120 5.41 15.99 0.37
C SER A 120 4.82 17.41 0.33
N ARG A 121 3.81 17.69 1.16
CA ARG A 121 3.15 19.01 1.26
C ARG A 121 3.53 19.75 2.55
N SER A 122 4.45 19.19 3.34
CA SER A 122 4.95 19.84 4.53
C SER A 122 6.03 20.86 4.18
N GLY A 123 6.14 21.90 5.00
CA GLY A 123 7.11 22.98 4.80
C GLY A 123 6.58 24.16 4.00
N ILE A 124 7.40 25.21 3.95
CA ILE A 124 7.21 26.39 3.12
C ILE A 124 8.26 26.27 2.02
N ASP A 125 7.89 26.59 0.77
CA ASP A 125 8.84 26.68 -0.35
C ASP A 125 9.72 27.93 -0.20
N GLU A 126 10.56 27.93 0.84
CA GLU A 126 11.45 29.01 1.22
C GLU A 126 12.55 28.48 2.15
N THR A 127 13.68 29.18 2.15
CA THR A 127 14.74 29.06 3.14
C THR A 127 14.23 29.34 4.55
N VAL A 128 14.90 28.79 5.56
CA VAL A 128 14.49 29.00 6.96
C VAL A 128 14.61 30.49 7.32
N GLU A 129 15.68 31.14 6.86
CA GLU A 129 15.95 32.56 7.09
C GLU A 129 14.91 33.44 6.38
N GLY A 130 14.61 33.14 5.12
CA GLY A 130 13.60 33.88 4.34
C GLY A 130 12.20 33.75 4.92
N ALA A 131 11.83 32.54 5.38
CA ALA A 131 10.56 32.30 6.04
C ALA A 131 10.48 33.05 7.39
N ALA A 132 11.56 33.02 8.19
CA ALA A 132 11.62 33.73 9.46
C ALA A 132 11.50 35.25 9.29
N ALA A 133 12.17 35.83 8.28
CA ALA A 133 12.09 37.26 7.99
C ALA A 133 10.67 37.69 7.61
N LYS A 134 9.99 36.93 6.74
CA LYS A 134 8.60 37.20 6.36
C LYS A 134 7.65 37.08 7.55
N LEU A 135 7.82 36.05 8.39
CA LEU A 135 7.02 35.89 9.60
C LEU A 135 7.22 37.04 10.59
N ALA A 136 8.44 37.56 10.72
CA ALA A 136 8.73 38.73 11.56
C ALA A 136 8.02 39.98 11.03
N ALA A 137 8.07 40.23 9.72
CA ALA A 137 7.40 41.37 9.09
C ALA A 137 5.87 41.31 9.26
N ILE A 138 5.26 40.13 9.12
CA ILE A 138 3.81 39.94 9.34
C ILE A 138 3.44 40.26 10.79
N ARG A 139 4.22 39.75 11.77
CA ARG A 139 3.94 39.99 13.21
C ARG A 139 4.04 41.47 13.56
N ASP A 140 5.06 42.15 13.04
CA ASP A 140 5.22 43.59 13.23
C ASP A 140 4.04 44.38 12.64
N GLY A 141 3.58 44.00 11.44
CA GLY A 141 2.40 44.62 10.82
C GLY A 141 1.10 44.40 11.60
N LEU A 142 0.92 43.23 12.23
CA LEU A 142 -0.26 42.92 13.05
C LEU A 142 -0.26 43.59 14.44
N ALA A 143 0.89 44.06 14.91
CA ALA A 143 1.03 44.73 16.21
C ALA A 143 0.77 46.25 16.15
N ARG A 144 0.55 46.80 14.94
CA ARG A 144 0.20 48.20 14.69
C ARG A 144 -1.30 48.38 14.61
#